data_AF-A0AA90EDL4-F1
#
_entry.id   AF-A0AA90EDL4-F1
#
_cell.length_a   1.000
_cell.length_b   1.000
_cell.length_c   1.000
_cell.angle_alpha   90.00
_cell.angle_beta   90.00
_cell.angle_gamma   90.00
#
_symmetry.space_group_name_H-M   'P 1'
#
loop_
_entity.id
_entity.type
_entity.pdbx_description
1 polymer ?
#
loop_
_entity_poly.entity_id
_entity_poly.type
_entity_poly.pdbx_seq_one_letter_code
_entity_poly.pdbx_strand_id
1 'polypeptide(L)'
;MKKRTVLFFLAILLAGCASAQENDEQTKWVNSEQEAMEDGIRYENITKDDILDKIDLNGEKVVVFRFGDSEGEGICLAHIKRENGKYQWYRDLSYVIVKSDHPETESAEASSPFITPKGSKYTLYTGAAARLNGTFETDDGLYLEPVVDQKTGMYYQIVQDSD
;
A
#
# COMPACT_ATOMS: atom_id res chain seq x y z
N MET A 1 -66.41 -24.55 -14.35
CA MET A 1 -65.81 -23.29 -13.85
C MET A 1 -64.44 -23.62 -13.27
N LYS A 2 -63.39 -22.97 -13.80
CA LYS A 2 -61.97 -23.23 -13.50
C LYS A 2 -61.54 -22.54 -12.20
N LYS A 3 -60.79 -23.23 -11.34
CA LYS A 3 -59.90 -22.66 -10.31
C LYS A 3 -58.65 -23.57 -10.24
N ARG A 4 -57.59 -23.26 -10.98
CA ARG A 4 -56.36 -22.57 -10.54
C ARG A 4 -55.74 -23.17 -9.27
N THR A 5 -54.68 -23.98 -9.46
CA THR A 5 -53.45 -23.86 -8.68
C THR A 5 -52.29 -24.18 -9.62
N VAL A 6 -51.53 -23.14 -9.96
CA VAL A 6 -50.29 -23.20 -10.75
C VAL A 6 -49.17 -23.47 -9.75
N LEU A 7 -48.46 -24.59 -9.87
CA LEU A 7 -47.24 -24.85 -9.11
C LEU A 7 -46.04 -24.58 -10.02
N PHE A 8 -45.52 -23.36 -9.95
CA PHE A 8 -44.30 -22.93 -10.63
C PHE A 8 -43.12 -23.24 -9.69
N PHE A 9 -42.47 -24.39 -9.87
CA PHE A 9 -41.20 -24.68 -9.20
C PHE A 9 -40.08 -24.01 -10.00
N LEU A 10 -39.83 -22.73 -9.69
CA LEU A 10 -38.71 -21.98 -10.23
C LEU A 10 -37.49 -22.24 -9.34
N ALA A 11 -36.62 -23.16 -9.75
CA ALA A 11 -35.31 -23.34 -9.16
C ALA A 11 -34.42 -22.16 -9.55
N ILE A 12 -34.39 -21.12 -8.72
CA ILE A 12 -33.47 -20.00 -8.87
C ILE A 12 -32.09 -20.48 -8.41
N LEU A 13 -31.29 -20.90 -9.40
CA LEU A 13 -29.84 -20.88 -9.36
C LEU A 13 -29.37 -19.43 -9.26
N LEU A 14 -29.04 -18.93 -8.07
CA LEU A 14 -28.27 -17.70 -7.96
C LEU A 14 -27.30 -17.72 -6.76
N ALA A 15 -26.06 -17.42 -7.11
CA ALA A 15 -25.01 -16.78 -6.32
C ALA A 15 -24.31 -17.62 -5.25
N GLY A 16 -23.41 -18.48 -5.71
CA GLY A 16 -22.09 -18.59 -5.10
C GLY A 16 -21.07 -17.93 -6.03
N CYS A 17 -21.07 -16.60 -6.14
CA CYS A 17 -19.81 -15.92 -6.48
C CYS A 17 -18.93 -16.16 -5.26
N ALA A 18 -18.08 -17.18 -5.32
CA ALA A 18 -16.99 -17.30 -4.37
C ALA A 18 -16.22 -15.99 -4.48
N SER A 19 -16.25 -15.25 -3.38
CA SER A 19 -15.71 -13.93 -3.21
C SER A 19 -14.30 -13.86 -3.77
N ALA A 20 -13.98 -12.71 -4.37
CA ALA A 20 -12.63 -12.27 -4.61
C ALA A 20 -11.74 -12.69 -3.43
N GLN A 21 -10.74 -13.52 -3.71
CA GLN A 21 -9.67 -13.78 -2.76
C GLN A 21 -8.78 -12.53 -2.75
N GLU A 22 -9.25 -11.49 -2.07
CA GLU A 22 -8.34 -10.50 -1.50
C GLU A 22 -7.53 -11.25 -0.44
N ASN A 23 -6.23 -11.40 -0.69
CA ASN A 23 -5.31 -12.08 0.22
C ASN A 23 -5.08 -11.15 1.43
N ASP A 24 -6.05 -11.16 2.34
CA ASP A 24 -6.18 -10.27 3.50
C ASP A 24 -5.46 -10.82 4.74
N GLU A 25 -4.56 -11.79 4.58
CA GLU A 25 -3.79 -12.34 5.70
C GLU A 25 -2.65 -11.39 6.07
N GLN A 26 -2.94 -10.49 7.02
CA GLN A 26 -1.91 -9.69 7.70
C GLN A 26 -0.80 -10.60 8.28
N THR A 27 0.42 -10.05 8.39
CA THR A 27 1.55 -10.82 8.95
C THR A 27 1.31 -11.22 10.42
N LYS A 28 2.09 -12.17 10.93
CA LYS A 28 1.89 -12.70 12.29
C LYS A 28 2.47 -11.76 13.35
N TRP A 29 1.87 -11.79 14.55
CA TRP A 29 2.45 -11.18 15.74
C TRP A 29 3.63 -12.00 16.26
N VAL A 30 4.79 -11.39 16.34
CA VAL A 30 6.08 -12.01 16.69
C VAL A 30 6.76 -11.32 17.87
N ASN A 31 7.83 -11.92 18.40
CA ASN A 31 8.40 -11.49 19.69
C ASN A 31 9.47 -10.40 19.55
N SER A 32 9.88 -10.05 18.33
CA SER A 32 10.86 -9.00 18.09
C SER A 32 10.55 -8.18 16.84
N GLU A 33 11.00 -6.93 16.85
CA GLU A 33 10.90 -6.03 15.70
C GLU A 33 11.67 -6.57 14.48
N GLN A 34 12.82 -7.20 14.70
CA GLN A 34 13.60 -7.80 13.62
C GLN A 34 12.83 -8.95 12.96
N GLU A 35 12.20 -9.82 13.75
CA GLU A 35 11.38 -10.91 13.22
C GLU A 35 10.18 -10.35 12.44
N ALA A 36 9.56 -9.27 12.91
CA ALA A 36 8.46 -8.63 12.19
C ALA A 36 8.91 -8.04 10.84
N MET A 37 10.11 -7.46 10.80
CA MET A 37 10.73 -6.96 9.56
C MET A 37 11.02 -8.11 8.58
N GLU A 38 11.57 -9.22 9.05
CA GLU A 38 11.88 -10.39 8.22
C GLU A 38 10.61 -11.06 7.69
N ASP A 39 9.56 -11.12 8.51
CA ASP A 39 8.23 -11.59 8.10
C ASP A 39 7.59 -10.67 7.06
N GLY A 40 7.70 -9.35 7.26
CA GLY A 40 7.25 -8.34 6.31
C GLY A 40 7.95 -8.46 4.95
N ILE A 41 9.28 -8.48 4.94
CA ILE A 41 10.07 -8.64 3.71
C ILE A 41 9.63 -9.88 2.92
N ARG A 42 9.38 -11.00 3.61
CA ARG A 42 8.90 -12.23 2.99
C ARG A 42 7.45 -12.13 2.49
N TYR A 43 6.57 -11.50 3.27
CA TYR A 43 5.16 -11.31 2.93
C TYR A 43 4.98 -10.43 1.69
N GLU A 44 5.75 -9.34 1.61
CA GLU A 44 5.73 -8.39 0.49
C GLU A 44 6.49 -8.94 -0.73
N ASN A 45 7.17 -10.09 -0.62
CA ASN A 45 8.03 -10.67 -1.65
C ASN A 45 9.14 -9.70 -2.13
N ILE A 46 9.75 -8.98 -1.20
CA ILE A 46 10.83 -8.01 -1.45
C ILE A 46 12.16 -8.49 -0.85
N THR A 47 13.25 -7.76 -1.12
CA THR A 47 14.54 -7.98 -0.47
C THR A 47 14.87 -6.88 0.55
N LYS A 48 15.90 -7.11 1.37
CA LYS A 48 16.41 -6.07 2.29
C LYS A 48 16.87 -4.80 1.56
N ASP A 49 17.36 -4.95 0.32
CA ASP A 49 17.84 -3.84 -0.50
C ASP A 49 16.68 -3.00 -1.05
N ASP A 50 15.44 -3.49 -0.97
CA ASP A 50 14.24 -2.77 -1.39
C ASP A 50 13.67 -1.90 -0.28
N ILE A 51 14.15 -2.02 0.95
CA ILE A 51 13.84 -1.07 2.02
C ILE A 51 14.55 0.25 1.73
N LEU A 52 13.77 1.29 1.48
CA LEU A 52 14.26 2.63 1.19
C LEU A 52 14.52 3.42 2.47
N ASP A 53 13.62 3.32 3.45
CA ASP A 53 13.75 4.08 4.70
C ASP A 53 13.00 3.44 5.86
N LYS A 54 13.38 3.84 7.08
CA LYS A 54 12.73 3.50 8.36
C LYS A 54 12.53 4.79 9.13
N ILE A 55 11.28 5.28 9.12
CA ILE A 55 10.90 6.60 9.61
C ILE A 55 10.17 6.44 10.94
N ASP A 56 10.44 7.35 11.88
CA ASP A 56 9.65 7.50 13.11
C ASP A 56 8.66 8.66 12.92
N LEU A 57 7.37 8.33 12.83
CA LEU A 57 6.27 9.27 12.75
C LEU A 57 5.60 9.36 14.12
N ASN A 58 6.06 10.29 14.97
CA ASN A 58 5.53 10.49 16.33
C ASN A 58 5.53 9.22 17.20
N GLY A 59 6.67 8.52 17.20
CA GLY A 59 6.88 7.27 17.93
C GLY A 59 6.18 6.08 17.30
N GLU A 60 5.83 6.15 16.01
CA GLU A 60 5.33 5.03 15.20
C GLU A 60 6.30 4.75 14.07
N LYS A 61 6.79 3.51 14.02
CA LYS A 61 7.78 3.11 13.03
C LYS A 61 7.09 2.74 11.72
N VAL A 62 7.50 3.42 10.66
CA VAL A 62 7.08 3.18 9.28
C VAL A 62 8.29 2.74 8.47
N VAL A 63 8.09 1.77 7.60
CA VAL A 63 9.10 1.26 6.68
C VAL A 63 8.63 1.59 5.27
N VAL A 64 9.43 2.35 4.52
CA VAL A 64 9.18 2.67 3.12
C VAL A 64 9.98 1.69 2.27
N PHE A 65 9.35 1.08 1.27
CA PHE A 65 9.98 0.04 0.46
C PHE A 65 9.52 0.07 -0.99
N ARG A 66 10.36 -0.47 -1.87
CA ARG A 66 10.01 -0.74 -3.27
C ARG A 66 9.31 -2.07 -3.39
N PHE A 67 8.37 -2.14 -4.31
CA PHE A 67 7.80 -3.39 -4.77
C PHE A 67 7.73 -3.38 -6.29
N GLY A 68 7.56 -4.56 -6.88
CA GLY A 68 7.31 -4.69 -8.31
C GLY A 68 6.62 -6.01 -8.63
N ASP A 69 5.82 -5.99 -9.68
CA ASP A 69 5.11 -7.13 -10.24
C ASP A 69 5.14 -7.09 -11.78
N SER A 70 4.27 -7.86 -12.45
CA SER A 70 4.21 -7.90 -13.91
C SER A 70 3.70 -6.61 -14.56
N GLU A 71 3.08 -5.71 -13.80
CA GLU A 71 2.51 -4.46 -14.29
C GLU A 71 3.47 -3.28 -14.14
N GLY A 72 4.44 -3.41 -13.22
CA GLY A 72 5.56 -2.49 -13.07
C GLY A 72 6.08 -2.38 -11.64
N GLU A 73 6.63 -1.21 -11.32
CA GLU A 73 7.27 -0.90 -10.04
C GLU A 73 6.55 0.22 -9.28
N GLY A 74 6.64 0.16 -7.96
CA GLY A 74 6.09 1.17 -7.06
C GLY A 74 6.86 1.32 -5.75
N ILE A 75 6.44 2.33 -4.97
CA ILE A 75 6.87 2.53 -3.59
C ILE A 75 5.64 2.40 -2.71
N CYS A 76 5.77 1.64 -1.62
CA CYS A 76 4.74 1.49 -0.61
C CYS A 76 5.35 1.66 0.78
N LEU A 77 4.51 1.63 1.81
CA LEU A 77 4.95 1.65 3.19
C LEU A 77 4.20 0.60 4.02
N ALA A 78 4.80 0.25 5.15
CA ALA A 78 4.18 -0.56 6.17
C ALA A 78 4.56 -0.06 7.56
N HIS A 79 3.71 -0.34 8.53
CA HIS A 79 3.94 -0.07 9.93
C HIS A 79 4.62 -1.25 10.61
N ILE A 80 5.52 -0.97 11.55
CA ILE A 80 5.89 -1.92 12.59
C ILE A 80 5.01 -1.64 13.80
N LYS A 81 3.89 -2.36 13.91
CA LYS A 81 3.01 -2.26 15.08
C LYS A 81 3.66 -2.91 16.28
N ARG A 82 3.41 -2.34 17.47
CA ARG A 82 3.80 -2.92 18.75
C ARG A 82 2.61 -2.97 19.69
N GLU A 83 2.24 -4.16 20.13
CA GLU A 83 1.12 -4.36 21.05
C GLU A 83 1.43 -5.53 22.01
N ASN A 84 1.16 -5.35 23.30
CA ASN A 84 1.40 -6.37 24.34
C ASN A 84 2.82 -6.98 24.31
N GLY A 85 3.83 -6.17 23.95
CA GLY A 85 5.22 -6.62 23.84
C GLY A 85 5.56 -7.39 22.56
N LYS A 86 4.59 -7.59 21.66
CA LYS A 86 4.76 -8.23 20.36
C LYS A 86 4.83 -7.20 19.24
N TYR A 87 5.33 -7.64 18.09
CA TYR A 87 5.54 -6.83 16.91
C TYR A 87 4.84 -7.44 15.70
N GLN A 88 4.40 -6.63 14.75
CA GLN A 88 3.77 -7.10 13.51
C GLN A 88 4.11 -6.13 12.38
N TRP A 89 4.39 -6.68 11.20
CA TRP A 89 4.41 -5.90 9.97
C TRP A 89 2.99 -5.70 9.46
N TYR A 90 2.58 -4.45 9.29
CA TYR A 90 1.21 -4.12 8.93
C TYR A 90 1.19 -3.10 7.80
N ARG A 91 0.74 -3.53 6.61
CA ARG A 91 0.47 -2.64 5.47
C ARG A 91 -1.04 -2.49 5.33
N ASP A 92 -1.49 -1.24 5.36
CA ASP A 92 -2.89 -0.84 5.14
C ASP A 92 -3.10 -0.12 3.80
N LEU A 93 -2.02 0.26 3.12
CA LEU A 93 -2.07 0.81 1.77
C LEU A 93 -2.13 -0.27 0.70
N SER A 94 -2.93 -0.02 -0.34
CA SER A 94 -2.84 -0.74 -1.60
C SER A 94 -1.55 -0.40 -2.35
N TYR A 95 -1.05 -1.35 -3.12
CA TYR A 95 0.06 -1.10 -4.02
C TYR A 95 -0.37 -0.16 -5.14
N VAL A 96 0.49 0.82 -5.46
CA VAL A 96 0.31 1.74 -6.58
C VAL A 96 1.54 1.69 -7.48
N ILE A 97 1.33 1.26 -8.72
CA ILE A 97 2.38 1.24 -9.75
C ILE A 97 2.59 2.67 -10.24
N VAL A 98 3.82 3.18 -10.11
CA VAL A 98 4.20 4.52 -10.58
C VAL A 98 5.11 4.49 -11.80
N LYS A 99 5.74 3.34 -12.06
CA LYS A 99 6.48 3.07 -13.30
C LYS A 99 5.98 1.77 -13.90
N SER A 100 5.28 1.85 -15.04
CA SER A 100 4.77 0.65 -15.71
C SER A 100 5.85 -0.01 -16.57
N ASP A 101 5.81 -1.35 -16.62
CA ASP A 101 6.59 -2.14 -17.59
C ASP A 101 5.91 -2.21 -18.97
N HIS A 102 4.66 -1.74 -19.08
CA HIS A 102 3.95 -1.65 -20.35
C HIS A 102 4.31 -0.35 -21.08
N PRO A 103 4.90 -0.40 -22.28
CA PRO A 103 5.44 0.79 -22.96
C PRO A 103 4.37 1.81 -23.36
N GLU A 104 3.11 1.38 -23.46
CA GLU A 104 1.96 2.24 -23.79
C GLU A 104 1.41 2.98 -22.56
N THR A 105 1.83 2.61 -21.35
CA THR A 105 1.32 3.14 -20.09
C THR A 105 2.30 4.17 -19.54
N GLU A 106 1.85 5.41 -19.40
CA GLU A 106 2.67 6.45 -18.79
C GLU A 106 2.93 6.18 -17.30
N SER A 107 4.13 6.54 -16.84
CA SER A 107 4.45 6.57 -15.41
C SER A 107 3.54 7.57 -14.70
N ALA A 108 2.96 7.17 -13.57
CA ALA A 108 2.01 7.97 -12.82
C ALA A 108 2.65 8.64 -11.61
N GLU A 109 1.97 9.67 -11.10
CA GLU A 109 2.17 10.21 -9.76
C GLU A 109 0.96 9.80 -8.92
N ALA A 110 1.18 9.51 -7.64
CA ALA A 110 0.14 9.05 -6.75
C ALA A 110 0.21 9.75 -5.39
N SER A 111 -0.96 10.08 -4.86
CA SER A 111 -1.19 10.52 -3.48
C SER A 111 -1.96 9.41 -2.78
N SER A 112 -1.38 8.86 -1.71
CA SER A 112 -1.92 7.72 -0.95
C SER A 112 -2.07 8.10 0.52
N PRO A 113 -3.27 8.56 0.94
CA PRO A 113 -3.52 8.88 2.35
C PRO A 113 -3.50 7.61 3.21
N PHE A 114 -2.92 7.70 4.39
CA PHE A 114 -2.87 6.62 5.38
C PHE A 114 -3.02 7.14 6.80
N ILE A 115 -3.42 6.25 7.70
CA ILE A 115 -3.61 6.56 9.12
C ILE A 115 -2.71 5.64 9.93
N THR A 116 -1.78 6.26 10.66
CA THR A 116 -0.94 5.53 11.60
C THR A 116 -1.77 4.84 12.69
N PRO A 117 -1.31 3.72 13.27
CA PRO A 117 -2.00 3.03 14.35
C PRO A 117 -2.46 3.90 15.55
N LYS A 118 -1.78 5.00 15.88
CA LYS A 118 -2.25 5.95 16.92
C LYS A 118 -3.24 7.01 16.41
N GLY A 119 -3.56 7.01 15.12
CA GLY A 119 -4.60 7.86 14.52
C GLY A 119 -4.09 9.13 13.84
N SER A 120 -2.77 9.34 13.75
CA SER A 120 -2.22 10.48 13.01
C SER A 120 -2.32 10.24 11.51
N LYS A 121 -2.77 11.26 10.76
CA LYS A 121 -3.02 11.20 9.32
C LYS A 121 -1.85 11.74 8.53
N TYR A 122 -1.52 11.06 7.44
CA TYR A 122 -0.43 11.41 6.55
C TYR A 122 -0.80 11.03 5.13
N THR A 123 -0.08 11.61 4.18
CA THR A 123 -0.17 11.27 2.77
C THR A 123 1.20 10.84 2.26
N LEU A 124 1.27 9.67 1.64
CA LEU A 124 2.42 9.19 0.89
C LEU A 124 2.29 9.65 -0.56
N TYR A 125 3.20 10.51 -1.00
CA TYR A 125 3.35 10.92 -2.39
C TYR A 125 4.43 10.09 -3.06
N THR A 126 4.14 9.52 -4.23
CA THR A 126 5.08 8.71 -5.00
C THR A 126 4.99 9.02 -6.49
N GLY A 127 6.07 8.77 -7.22
CA GLY A 127 6.08 8.98 -8.67
C GLY A 127 7.43 8.70 -9.31
N ALA A 128 7.52 8.96 -10.61
CA ALA A 128 8.78 8.90 -11.36
C ALA A 128 9.52 10.25 -11.29
N ALA A 129 10.77 10.25 -10.83
CA ALA A 129 11.56 11.46 -10.65
C ALA A 129 11.84 12.21 -11.96
N ALA A 130 11.80 11.52 -13.10
CA ALA A 130 11.93 12.13 -14.43
C ALA A 130 10.81 13.12 -14.77
N ARG A 131 9.66 13.06 -14.06
CA ARG A 131 8.55 14.01 -14.22
C ARG A 131 8.74 15.29 -13.39
N LEU A 132 9.68 15.28 -12.45
CA LEU A 132 9.89 16.39 -11.54
C LEU A 132 10.78 17.47 -12.15
N ASN A 133 10.45 18.73 -11.88
CA ASN A 133 11.36 19.85 -12.04
C ASN A 133 11.97 20.24 -10.67
N GLY A 134 12.52 19.25 -9.96
CA GLY A 134 13.09 19.39 -8.61
C GLY A 134 12.09 19.18 -7.47
N THR A 135 10.82 19.54 -7.66
CA THR A 135 9.76 19.41 -6.64
C THR A 135 8.51 18.75 -7.21
N PHE A 136 7.64 18.24 -6.33
CA PHE A 136 6.27 17.85 -6.64
C PHE A 136 5.28 18.77 -5.91
N GLU A 137 4.05 18.86 -6.40
CA GLU A 137 2.96 19.62 -5.76
C GLU A 137 2.11 18.66 -4.90
N THR A 138 1.87 19.02 -3.65
CA THR A 138 0.95 18.31 -2.74
C THR A 138 -0.51 18.68 -3.02
N ASP A 139 -1.45 17.94 -2.45
CA ASP A 139 -2.89 18.18 -2.63
C ASP A 139 -3.35 19.56 -2.09
N ASP A 140 -2.57 20.19 -1.19
CA ASP A 140 -2.78 21.54 -0.66
C ASP A 140 -1.98 22.64 -1.41
N GLY A 141 -1.30 22.30 -2.51
CA GLY A 141 -0.59 23.23 -3.38
C GLY A 141 0.79 23.65 -2.89
N LEU A 142 1.39 22.90 -1.96
CA LEU A 142 2.78 23.11 -1.53
C LEU A 142 3.74 22.40 -2.48
N TYR A 143 4.88 23.02 -2.75
CA TYR A 143 5.95 22.41 -3.52
C TYR A 143 7.04 21.88 -2.59
N LEU A 144 7.28 20.58 -2.63
CA LEU A 144 8.22 19.90 -1.75
C LEU A 144 9.30 19.17 -2.55
N GLU A 145 10.51 19.12 -2.00
CA GLU A 145 11.59 18.26 -2.48
C GLU A 145 11.34 16.82 -2.00
N PRO A 146 11.29 15.82 -2.90
CA PRO A 146 11.08 14.45 -2.51
C PRO A 146 12.40 13.70 -2.26
N VAL A 147 12.30 12.56 -1.58
CA VAL A 147 13.40 11.60 -1.50
C VAL A 147 13.43 10.77 -2.77
N VAL A 148 14.56 10.77 -3.49
CA VAL A 148 14.70 10.06 -4.77
C VAL A 148 15.52 8.79 -4.59
N ASP A 149 14.92 7.63 -4.91
CA ASP A 149 15.66 6.38 -5.06
C ASP A 149 16.45 6.42 -6.37
N GLN A 150 17.76 6.63 -6.25
CA GLN A 150 18.67 6.72 -7.40
C GLN A 150 18.74 5.43 -8.22
N LYS A 151 18.40 4.26 -7.65
CA LYS A 151 18.45 2.99 -8.36
C LYS A 151 17.32 2.86 -9.38
N THR A 152 16.10 3.25 -9.01
CA THR A 152 14.93 3.10 -9.87
C THR A 152 14.48 4.41 -10.52
N GLY A 153 14.96 5.55 -10.03
CA GLY A 153 14.46 6.87 -10.44
C GLY A 153 13.01 7.12 -9.98
N MET A 154 12.51 6.36 -9.00
CA MET A 154 11.27 6.68 -8.31
C MET A 154 11.54 7.64 -7.16
N TYR A 155 10.53 8.40 -6.75
CA TYR A 155 10.60 9.25 -5.58
C TYR A 155 9.47 8.96 -4.60
N TYR A 156 9.68 9.35 -3.34
CA TYR A 156 8.62 9.40 -2.36
C TYR A 156 8.73 10.63 -1.43
N GLN A 157 7.63 11.00 -0.81
CA GLN A 157 7.60 11.93 0.32
C GLN A 157 6.40 11.60 1.22
N ILE A 158 6.57 11.73 2.53
CA ILE A 158 5.47 11.57 3.50
C ILE A 158 5.20 12.93 4.12
N VAL A 159 3.97 13.38 4.03
CA VAL A 159 3.53 14.68 4.56
C VAL A 159 2.45 14.42 5.61
N GLN A 160 2.53 15.11 6.75
CA GLN A 160 1.46 15.07 7.75
C GLN A 160 0.29 15.91 7.27
N ASP A 161 -0.91 15.35 7.31
CA ASP A 161 -2.11 16.08 6.93
C ASP A 161 -2.46 17.13 8.00
N SER A 162 -2.99 18.27 7.57
CA SER A 162 -3.51 19.28 8.51
C SER A 162 -4.84 18.81 9.12
N ASP A 163 -5.01 19.01 10.43
CA ASP A 163 -6.24 18.71 11.18
C ASP A 163 -7.43 19.63 10.82
#